data_AF-A0A2I0T6B2-F1
#
_entry.id   AF-A0A2I0T6B2-F1
#
_cell.length_a   1.000
_cell.length_b   1.000
_cell.length_c   1.000
_cell.angle_alpha   90.00
_cell.angle_beta   90.00
_cell.angle_gamma   90.00
#
_symmetry.space_group_name_H-M   'P 1'
#
loop_
_entity.id
_entity.type
_entity.pdbx_description
1 polymer ?
#
loop_
_entity_poly.entity_id
_entity_poly.type
_entity_poly.pdbx_seq_one_letter_code
_entity_poly.pdbx_strand_id
1 'polypeptide(L)'
;MIEPVDVFWKCNKGYLNVPRSLPNGDILIANTGDPAGNAKGGFIVLDGETFELKGNWENECEAPPSGYDFWFQPRHNVLISSAGIVPKRAGRGFCPSDLKKVL
;
A
#
# COMPACT_ATOMS: atom_id res chain seq x y z
N MET A 1 -8.08 13.34 11.97
CA MET A 1 -6.66 12.93 12.00
C MET A 1 -6.64 11.42 11.93
N ILE A 2 -5.93 10.83 10.97
CA ILE A 2 -5.81 9.37 10.86
C ILE A 2 -4.55 8.95 11.60
N GLU A 3 -4.70 8.00 12.52
CA GLU A 3 -3.56 7.40 13.21
C GLU A 3 -3.11 6.12 12.51
N PRO A 4 -1.82 5.75 12.57
CA PRO A 4 -1.33 4.50 12.00
C PRO A 4 -2.10 3.27 12.48
N VAL A 5 -2.55 3.28 13.74
CA VAL A 5 -3.31 2.18 14.36
C VAL A 5 -4.66 1.94 13.68
N ASP A 6 -5.30 2.98 13.14
CA ASP A 6 -6.57 2.84 12.41
C ASP A 6 -6.35 2.09 11.10
N VAL A 7 -5.25 2.42 10.40
CA VAL A 7 -4.83 1.73 9.17
C VAL A 7 -4.46 0.27 9.46
N PHE A 8 -3.78 0.02 10.57
CA PHE A 8 -3.37 -1.33 10.95
C PHE A 8 -4.58 -2.23 11.22
N TRP A 9 -5.54 -1.76 12.02
CA TRP A 9 -6.70 -2.57 12.38
C TRP A 9 -7.75 -2.67 11.27
N LYS A 10 -8.03 -1.56 10.57
CA LYS A 10 -9.08 -1.55 9.53
C LYS A 10 -8.62 -2.15 8.22
N CYS A 11 -7.35 -1.95 7.86
CA CYS A 11 -6.85 -2.30 6.54
C CYS A 11 -5.84 -3.46 6.55
N ASN A 12 -5.22 -3.76 7.71
CA ASN A 12 -4.08 -4.69 7.82
C ASN A 12 -2.98 -4.33 6.80
N LYS A 13 -2.59 -3.05 6.81
CA LYS A 13 -1.60 -2.41 5.94
C LYS A 13 -0.68 -1.56 6.79
N GLY A 14 0.58 -1.43 6.40
CA GLY A 14 1.57 -0.57 7.03
C GLY A 14 2.57 -0.07 6.00
N TYR A 15 3.51 0.79 6.43
CA TYR A 15 4.53 1.34 5.54
C TYR A 15 3.90 2.03 4.32
N LEU A 16 2.97 2.96 4.58
CA LEU A 16 2.35 3.80 3.55
C LEU A 16 3.44 4.63 2.85
N ASN A 17 3.32 4.81 1.53
CA ASN A 17 4.36 5.46 0.75
C ASN A 17 3.81 6.55 -0.21
N VAL A 18 3.30 6.20 -1.39
CA VAL A 18 2.95 7.15 -2.46
C VAL A 18 1.46 7.48 -2.36
N PRO A 19 1.09 8.74 -2.08
CA PRO A 19 -0.28 9.21 -2.22
C PRO A 19 -0.56 9.74 -3.64
N ARG A 20 -1.79 9.54 -4.14
CA ARG A 20 -2.27 10.11 -5.40
C ARG A 20 -3.76 10.47 -5.27
N SER A 21 -4.14 11.62 -5.79
CA SER A 21 -5.55 11.99 -5.97
C SER A 21 -6.19 11.15 -7.08
N LEU A 22 -7.41 10.71 -6.85
CA LEU A 22 -8.24 9.99 -7.81
C LEU A 22 -9.22 10.96 -8.52
N PRO A 23 -9.74 10.60 -9.70
CA PRO A 23 -10.69 11.45 -10.42
C PRO A 23 -12.00 11.73 -9.68
N ASN A 24 -12.38 10.89 -8.72
CA ASN A 24 -13.57 11.08 -7.89
C ASN A 24 -13.32 11.99 -6.66
N GLY A 25 -12.11 12.54 -6.52
CA GLY A 25 -11.71 13.40 -5.39
C GLY A 25 -11.02 12.66 -4.25
N ASP A 26 -11.20 11.34 -4.11
CA ASP A 26 -10.56 10.55 -3.05
C ASP A 26 -9.03 10.50 -3.21
N ILE A 27 -8.34 10.09 -2.15
CA ILE A 27 -6.88 9.91 -2.15
C ILE A 27 -6.58 8.42 -2.02
N LEU A 28 -5.82 7.89 -2.98
CA LEU A 28 -5.29 6.54 -2.94
C LEU A 28 -3.85 6.57 -2.42
N ILE A 29 -3.52 5.72 -1.46
CA ILE A 29 -2.17 5.64 -0.89
C ILE A 29 -1.68 4.20 -0.96
N ALA A 30 -0.55 3.98 -1.63
CA ALA A 30 0.09 2.68 -1.69
C ALA A 30 0.77 2.28 -0.37
N ASN A 31 0.97 0.98 -0.20
CA ASN A 31 1.66 0.41 0.94
C ASN A 31 2.66 -0.66 0.52
N THR A 32 3.70 -0.87 1.34
CA THR A 32 4.76 -1.85 1.06
C THR A 32 4.70 -3.09 1.95
N GLY A 33 4.01 -3.04 3.10
CA GLY A 33 3.86 -4.19 3.96
C GLY A 33 2.62 -4.18 4.83
N ASP A 34 2.49 -5.22 5.65
CA ASP A 34 1.54 -5.25 6.76
C ASP A 34 2.15 -4.60 8.03
N PRO A 35 1.39 -4.45 9.13
CA PRO A 35 1.92 -3.88 10.38
C PRO A 35 3.08 -4.67 11.01
N ALA A 36 3.24 -5.95 10.67
CA ALA A 36 4.33 -6.81 11.13
C ALA A 36 5.58 -6.71 10.23
N GLY A 37 5.52 -5.93 9.16
CA GLY A 37 6.59 -5.73 8.19
C GLY A 37 6.72 -6.86 7.16
N ASN A 38 5.76 -7.76 7.06
CA ASN A 38 5.74 -8.76 5.99
C ASN A 38 5.37 -8.10 4.65
N ALA A 39 5.69 -8.79 3.55
CA ALA A 39 5.36 -8.33 2.22
C ALA A 39 3.84 -8.33 2.05
N LYS A 40 3.28 -7.16 1.74
CA LYS A 40 1.86 -7.03 1.41
C LYS A 40 1.66 -5.74 0.64
N GLY A 41 1.22 -5.84 -0.60
CA GLY A 41 0.97 -4.69 -1.44
C GLY A 41 -0.47 -4.20 -1.38
N GLY A 42 -0.75 -3.23 -2.25
CA GLY A 42 -2.06 -2.65 -2.49
C GLY A 42 -2.18 -1.22 -1.95
N PHE A 43 -3.39 -0.81 -1.55
CA PHE A 43 -3.71 0.58 -1.27
C PHE A 43 -4.77 0.78 -0.17
N ILE A 44 -4.69 1.93 0.50
CA ILE A 44 -5.79 2.48 1.30
C ILE A 44 -6.43 3.67 0.60
N VAL A 45 -7.71 3.90 0.89
CA VAL A 45 -8.48 5.03 0.35
C VAL A 45 -8.82 5.99 1.48
N LEU A 46 -8.50 7.27 1.28
CA LEU A 46 -8.98 8.36 2.11
C LEU A 46 -10.05 9.13 1.36
N ASP A 47 -11.05 9.59 2.10
CA ASP A 47 -12.00 10.56 1.59
C ASP A 47 -11.29 11.88 1.26
N GLY A 48 -11.60 12.43 0.09
CA GLY A 48 -10.92 13.61 -0.46
C GLY A 48 -11.18 14.93 0.27
N GLU A 49 -12.30 15.01 0.99
CA GLU A 49 -12.73 16.24 1.66
C GLU A 49 -12.47 16.19 3.16
N THR A 50 -12.80 15.05 3.78
CA THR A 50 -12.72 14.86 5.24
C THR A 50 -11.39 14.25 5.69
N PHE A 51 -10.63 13.66 4.76
CA PHE A 51 -9.44 12.84 5.05
C PHE A 51 -9.74 11.69 6.01
N GLU A 52 -10.96 11.15 6.01
CA GLU A 52 -11.30 9.96 6.78
C GLU A 52 -10.88 8.68 6.04
N LEU A 53 -10.45 7.66 6.79
CA LEU A 53 -10.04 6.38 6.23
C LEU A 53 -11.26 5.59 5.77
N LYS A 54 -11.44 5.44 4.45
CA LYS A 54 -12.54 4.65 3.85
C LYS A 54 -12.27 3.15 3.98
N GLY A 55 -11.02 2.70 3.74
CA GLY A 55 -10.62 1.30 3.88
C GLY A 55 -9.58 0.88 2.84
N ASN A 56 -9.57 -0.41 2.51
CA ASN A 56 -8.76 -0.96 1.42
C ASN A 56 -9.39 -0.63 0.06
N TRP A 57 -8.54 -0.42 -0.95
CA TRP A 57 -8.99 -0.30 -2.34
C TRP A 57 -9.26 -1.67 -2.97
N GLU A 58 -8.43 -2.67 -2.65
CA GLU A 58 -8.65 -4.03 -3.13
C GLU A 58 -9.96 -4.53 -2.53
N ASN A 59 -10.97 -4.69 -3.40
CA ASN A 59 -12.28 -5.20 -3.03
C ASN A 59 -12.20 -6.74 -2.90
N GLU A 60 -12.99 -7.51 -3.65
CA GLU A 60 -12.93 -8.98 -3.64
C GLU A 60 -11.67 -9.57 -4.31
N CYS A 61 -10.81 -8.73 -4.89
CA CYS A 61 -9.54 -9.18 -5.48
C CYS A 61 -8.49 -9.45 -4.40
N GLU A 62 -7.67 -10.48 -4.62
CA GLU A 62 -6.51 -10.72 -3.76
C GLU A 62 -5.56 -9.52 -3.78
N ALA A 63 -5.05 -9.17 -2.59
CA ALA A 63 -4.04 -8.13 -2.46
C ALA A 63 -2.74 -8.56 -3.17
N PRO A 64 -2.04 -7.65 -3.86
CA PRO A 64 -0.74 -7.95 -4.44
C PRO A 64 0.26 -8.47 -3.39
N PRO A 65 1.14 -9.42 -3.73
CA PRO A 65 2.13 -9.95 -2.79
C PRO A 65 3.08 -8.90 -2.21
N SER A 66 3.32 -7.79 -2.94
CA SER A 66 4.11 -6.64 -2.49
C SER A 66 3.66 -5.38 -3.24
N GLY A 67 4.08 -4.19 -2.76
CA GLY A 67 3.71 -2.93 -3.39
C GLY A 67 4.73 -1.82 -3.12
N TYR A 68 4.87 -0.87 -4.04
CA TYR A 68 5.64 0.34 -3.82
C TYR A 68 4.96 1.57 -4.46
N ASP A 69 5.08 1.74 -5.77
CA ASP A 69 4.48 2.87 -6.49
C ASP A 69 3.33 2.38 -7.36
N PHE A 70 2.51 3.30 -7.86
CA PHE A 70 1.46 3.01 -8.81
C PHE A 70 1.18 4.18 -9.74
N TRP A 71 0.49 3.92 -10.83
CA TRP A 71 -0.08 4.94 -11.69
C TRP A 71 -1.46 4.52 -12.19
N PHE A 72 -2.42 5.43 -12.13
CA PHE A 72 -3.75 5.24 -12.68
C PHE A 72 -3.85 5.89 -14.07
N GLN A 73 -4.36 5.13 -15.05
CA GLN A 73 -4.61 5.58 -16.42
C GLN A 73 -6.13 5.69 -16.65
N PRO A 74 -6.77 6.85 -16.40
CA PRO A 74 -8.23 6.97 -16.43
C PRO A 74 -8.84 6.62 -17.79
N ARG A 75 -8.17 6.96 -18.89
CA ARG A 75 -8.64 6.66 -20.25
C ARG A 75 -8.71 5.17 -20.55
N HIS A 76 -7.91 4.37 -19.87
CA HIS A 76 -7.86 2.91 -20.05
C HIS A 76 -8.56 2.16 -18.92
N ASN A 77 -8.99 2.87 -17.86
CA ASN A 77 -9.52 2.29 -16.64
C ASN A 77 -8.59 1.20 -16.05
N VAL A 78 -7.28 1.48 -16.01
CA VAL A 78 -6.27 0.57 -15.47
C VAL A 78 -5.45 1.27 -14.39
N LEU A 79 -5.21 0.56 -13.30
CA LEU A 79 -4.20 0.89 -12.29
C LEU A 79 -3.03 -0.07 -12.44
N ILE A 80 -1.82 0.46 -12.55
CA ILE A 80 -0.57 -0.31 -12.63
C ILE A 80 0.21 -0.06 -11.36
N SER A 81 0.72 -1.11 -10.72
CA SER A 81 1.54 -1.01 -9.52
C SER A 81 2.87 -1.75 -9.67
N SER A 82 3.88 -1.28 -8.95
CA SER A 82 5.19 -1.93 -8.86
C SER A 82 5.31 -2.77 -7.59
N ALA A 83 6.07 -3.85 -7.69
CA ALA A 83 6.49 -4.63 -6.53
C ALA A 83 7.44 -3.81 -5.64
N GLY A 84 7.50 -4.16 -4.36
CA GLY A 84 8.30 -3.45 -3.36
C GLY A 84 9.21 -4.35 -2.54
N ILE A 85 10.06 -3.72 -1.72
CA ILE A 85 10.91 -4.42 -0.75
C ILE A 85 10.08 -4.96 0.42
N VAL A 86 10.53 -6.03 1.07
CA VAL A 86 9.89 -6.51 2.30
C VAL A 86 10.41 -5.72 3.50
N PRO A 87 9.57 -4.95 4.21
CA PRO A 87 10.03 -4.06 5.28
C PRO A 87 10.83 -4.78 6.38
N LYS A 88 10.40 -5.98 6.79
CA LYS A 88 11.07 -6.79 7.81
C LYS A 88 12.48 -7.25 7.41
N ARG A 89 12.80 -7.23 6.11
CA ARG A 89 14.15 -7.54 5.60
C ARG A 89 14.97 -6.27 5.44
N ALA A 90 14.47 -5.32 4.65
CA ALA A 90 15.24 -4.15 4.22
C ALA A 90 15.23 -3.00 5.24
N GLY A 91 14.32 -3.01 6.22
CA GLY A 91 14.15 -1.93 7.20
C GLY A 91 15.35 -1.73 8.14
N ARG A 92 16.28 -2.71 8.22
CA ARG A 92 17.54 -2.60 8.96
C ARG A 92 18.76 -2.32 8.06
N GLY A 93 18.51 -1.96 6.81
CA GLY A 93 19.52 -1.88 5.76
C GLY A 93 19.54 -3.13 4.90
N PHE A 94 19.75 -2.93 3.59
CA PHE A 94 19.83 -4.02 2.63
C PHE A 94 21.07 -4.89 2.87
N CYS A 95 20.90 -6.21 2.92
CA CYS A 95 21.99 -7.16 2.90
C CYS A 95 21.87 -8.06 1.66
N PRO A 96 22.95 -8.28 0.89
CA PRO A 96 22.92 -9.21 -0.25
C PRO A 96 22.44 -10.64 0.10
N SER A 97 22.60 -11.06 1.35
CA SER A 97 22.10 -12.35 1.84
C SER A 97 20.57 -12.45 1.86
N ASP A 98 19.85 -11.33 1.84
CA ASP A 98 18.39 -11.29 1.85
C ASP A 98 17.76 -11.89 0.59
N LEU A 99 18.50 -11.93 -0.53
CA LEU A 99 18.07 -12.55 -1.78
C LEU A 99 17.86 -14.07 -1.66
N LYS A 100 18.45 -14.71 -0.65
CA LYS A 100 18.34 -16.15 -0.43
C LYS A 100 17.21 -16.57 0.51
N LYS A 101 16.53 -15.60 1.15
CA LYS A 101 15.45 -15.88 2.12
C LYS A 101 14.12 -16.02 1.36
N VAL A 102 13.28 -17.00 1.69
CA VAL A 102 11.94 -17.19 1.08
C VAL A 102 10.98 -16.12 1.59
N LEU A 103 10.31 -15.40 0.67
CA LEU A 103 9.45 -14.22 0.94
C LEU A 103 8.43 -14.48 2.04
#